data_AF-A0A382PX22-F1
#
_entry.id   AF-A0A382PX22-F1
#
_cell.length_a   1.000
_cell.length_b   1.000
_cell.length_c   1.000
_cell.angle_alpha   90.00
_cell.angle_beta   90.00
_cell.angle_gamma   90.00
#
_symmetry.space_group_name_H-M   'P 1'
#
loop_
_entity.id
_entity.type
_entity.pdbx_description
1 polymer ?
#
loop_
_entity_poly.entity_id
_entity_poly.type
_entity_poly.pdbx_seq_one_letter_code
_entity_poly.pdbx_strand_id
1 'polypeptide(L)'
;MKTIKHYNSLKLLFIFLSFVLVNPVVGQVEGGVVIYLVRHAEKVDNSNDASLSSQGRERADLLSRVLIDAKIEHIHSTDFQRTRDTVKPLASLLGIGIKLYDPQDLENFSVNLLETPGVHLVSGHSNTTPELVRLLGGESTSIQDHEY
;
A
#
# COMPACT_ATOMS: atom_id res chain seq x y z
N MET A 1 43.49 21.83 76.67
CA MET A 1 42.94 23.20 76.66
C MET A 1 43.07 23.80 75.27
N LYS A 2 42.00 23.73 74.45
CA LYS A 2 41.58 24.70 73.42
C LYS A 2 40.27 24.19 72.80
N THR A 3 39.43 25.14 72.43
CA THR A 3 37.97 25.14 72.40
C THR A 3 37.32 24.67 71.09
N ILE A 4 36.11 24.15 71.27
CA ILE A 4 34.96 23.87 70.37
C ILE A 4 34.81 24.81 69.15
N LYS A 5 34.37 24.25 68.00
CA LYS A 5 33.28 24.82 67.17
C LYS A 5 32.37 23.71 66.60
N HIS A 6 31.08 23.80 66.90
CA HIS A 6 29.99 23.11 66.21
C HIS A 6 29.70 23.79 64.87
N TYR A 7 29.38 23.01 63.83
CA TYR A 7 28.49 23.46 62.76
C TYR A 7 27.61 22.32 62.23
N ASN A 8 26.32 22.45 62.57
CA ASN A 8 25.09 22.26 61.80
C ASN A 8 24.95 21.11 60.79
N SER A 9 23.99 20.25 61.12
CA SER A 9 23.12 19.47 60.25
C SER A 9 22.71 20.21 58.95
N LEU A 10 23.04 19.63 57.80
CA LEU A 10 22.41 19.94 56.52
C LEU A 10 21.99 18.64 55.84
N LYS A 11 20.69 18.36 55.91
CA LYS A 11 20.01 17.38 55.05
C LYS A 11 20.14 17.88 53.60
N LEU A 12 20.69 17.09 52.70
CA LEU A 12 20.51 17.28 51.25
C LEU A 12 20.49 15.87 50.64
N LEU A 13 19.29 15.26 50.64
CA LEU A 13 18.38 15.20 49.49
C LEU A 13 18.85 14.12 48.51
N PHE A 14 18.25 12.94 48.64
CA PHE A 14 18.28 11.87 47.66
C PHE A 14 17.84 12.42 46.29
N ILE A 15 18.79 12.62 45.38
CA ILE A 15 18.48 12.73 43.95
C ILE A 15 18.71 11.33 43.37
N PHE A 16 17.69 10.49 43.48
CA PHE A 16 17.54 9.33 42.61
C PHE A 16 17.30 9.91 41.21
N LEU A 17 18.36 10.04 40.42
CA LEU A 17 18.26 10.45 39.03
C LEU A 17 17.57 9.30 38.28
N SER A 18 16.24 9.28 38.29
CA SER A 18 15.45 8.46 37.39
C SER A 18 15.65 9.01 35.99
N PHE A 19 16.67 8.51 35.30
CA PHE A 19 16.82 8.65 33.87
C PHE A 19 15.69 7.84 33.22
N VAL A 20 14.50 8.44 33.16
CA VAL A 20 13.38 7.91 32.39
C VAL A 20 13.80 8.07 30.94
N LEU A 21 14.31 6.99 30.35
CA LEU A 21 14.47 6.86 28.91
C LEU A 21 13.06 7.01 28.33
N VAL A 22 12.79 8.19 27.78
CA VAL A 22 11.62 8.45 26.96
C VAL A 22 11.86 7.67 25.67
N ASN A 23 11.52 6.38 25.67
CA ASN A 23 11.46 5.63 24.43
C ASN A 23 10.38 6.32 23.59
N PRO A 24 10.68 6.78 22.37
CA PRO A 24 9.61 7.23 21.49
C PRO A 24 8.70 6.03 21.29
N VAL A 25 7.45 6.15 21.76
CA VAL A 25 6.39 5.25 21.35
C VAL A 25 6.16 5.56 19.87
N VAL A 26 6.91 4.89 19.02
CA VAL A 26 6.55 4.77 17.61
C VAL A 26 5.28 3.93 17.63
N GLY A 27 4.14 4.56 17.38
CA GLY A 27 2.89 3.84 17.17
C GLY A 27 3.08 2.90 15.99
N GLN A 28 3.31 1.62 16.26
CA GLN A 28 3.26 0.57 15.26
C GLN A 28 1.77 0.41 14.91
N VAL A 29 1.39 0.81 13.69
CA VAL A 29 0.14 0.34 13.11
C VAL A 29 0.40 -1.11 12.72
N GLU A 30 0.24 -2.03 13.66
CA GLU A 30 0.33 -3.46 13.36
C GLU A 30 -0.84 -3.85 12.44
N GLY A 31 -0.53 -4.32 11.23
CA GLY A 31 -1.42 -5.17 10.43
C GLY A 31 -2.52 -4.50 9.60
N GLY A 32 -2.34 -3.27 9.10
CA GLY A 32 -3.31 -2.65 8.19
C GLY A 32 -3.27 -3.21 6.76
N VAL A 33 -4.42 -3.20 6.07
CA VAL A 33 -4.53 -3.51 4.63
C VAL A 33 -4.89 -2.22 3.88
N VAL A 34 -4.09 -1.87 2.86
CA VAL A 34 -4.39 -0.75 1.95
C VAL A 34 -4.42 -1.30 0.52
N ILE A 35 -5.49 -1.04 -0.22
CA ILE A 35 -5.69 -1.60 -1.57
C ILE A 35 -5.88 -0.48 -2.58
N TYR A 36 -4.93 -0.32 -3.49
CA TYR A 36 -5.04 0.49 -4.69
C TYR A 36 -5.65 -0.34 -5.81
N LEU A 37 -6.90 -0.04 -6.16
CA LEU A 37 -7.61 -0.69 -7.26
C LEU A 37 -7.54 0.19 -8.52
N VAL A 38 -7.05 -0.37 -9.62
CA VAL A 38 -7.01 0.31 -10.92
C VAL A 38 -7.66 -0.54 -12.00
N ARG A 39 -8.24 0.12 -13.01
CA ARG A 39 -8.51 -0.51 -14.31
C ARG A 39 -7.22 -0.47 -15.14
N HIS A 40 -7.06 -1.42 -16.07
CA HIS A 40 -6.00 -1.31 -17.09
C HIS A 40 -6.01 0.06 -17.80
N ALA A 41 -4.83 0.51 -18.23
CA ALA A 41 -4.67 1.72 -19.04
C ALA A 41 -5.15 1.54 -20.49
N GLU A 42 -5.07 2.61 -21.29
CA GLU A 42 -5.54 2.66 -22.67
C GLU A 42 -4.94 1.54 -23.54
N LYS A 43 -5.81 0.79 -24.21
CA LYS A 43 -5.44 -0.33 -25.09
C LYS A 43 -5.29 0.12 -26.55
N VAL A 44 -4.48 -0.60 -27.32
CA VAL A 44 -4.22 -0.28 -28.73
C VAL A 44 -5.45 -0.53 -29.62
N ASP A 45 -6.28 -1.52 -29.27
CA ASP A 45 -7.49 -1.87 -30.01
C ASP A 45 -8.52 -2.64 -29.13
N ASN A 46 -9.53 -3.22 -29.78
CA ASN A 46 -10.60 -4.02 -29.14
C ASN A 46 -10.36 -5.54 -29.17
N SER A 47 -9.15 -5.99 -29.48
CA SER A 47 -8.83 -7.41 -29.39
C SER A 47 -8.90 -7.91 -27.95
N ASN A 48 -9.19 -9.22 -27.78
CA ASN A 48 -9.43 -9.81 -26.46
C ASN A 48 -8.23 -9.64 -25.51
N ASP A 49 -7.01 -9.79 -26.02
CA ASP A 49 -5.77 -9.63 -25.27
C ASP A 49 -4.91 -8.47 -25.80
N ALA A 50 -5.56 -7.33 -26.07
CA ALA A 50 -4.90 -6.14 -26.56
C ALA A 50 -3.78 -5.66 -25.61
N SER A 51 -2.66 -5.23 -26.18
CA SER A 51 -1.60 -4.51 -25.47
C SER A 51 -1.98 -3.04 -25.25
N LEU A 52 -1.18 -2.32 -24.44
CA LEU A 52 -1.37 -0.89 -24.22
C LEU A 52 -1.03 -0.07 -25.47
N SER A 53 -1.79 1.01 -25.69
CA SER A 53 -1.44 2.06 -26.66
C SER A 53 -0.22 2.86 -26.19
N SER A 54 0.25 3.83 -27.00
CA SER A 54 1.28 4.77 -26.54
C SER A 54 0.83 5.56 -25.32
N GLN A 55 -0.39 6.10 -25.36
CA GLN A 55 -1.01 6.79 -24.24
C GLN A 55 -1.16 5.89 -23.01
N GLY A 56 -1.54 4.62 -23.20
CA GLY A 56 -1.66 3.66 -22.11
C GLY A 56 -0.33 3.38 -21.42
N ARG A 57 0.77 3.30 -22.19
CA ARG A 57 2.13 3.19 -21.62
C ARG A 57 2.53 4.43 -20.83
N GLU A 58 2.25 5.63 -21.35
CA GLU A 58 2.51 6.88 -20.61
C GLU A 58 1.72 6.95 -19.30
N ARG A 59 0.47 6.46 -19.30
CA ARG A 59 -0.36 6.34 -18.09
C ARG A 59 0.21 5.30 -17.11
N ALA A 60 0.65 4.14 -17.58
CA ALA A 60 1.30 3.14 -16.74
C ALA A 60 2.57 3.68 -16.07
N ASP A 61 3.37 4.45 -16.82
CA ASP A 61 4.54 5.13 -16.28
C ASP A 61 4.14 6.21 -15.26
N LEU A 62 3.07 6.97 -15.51
CA LEU A 62 2.55 7.94 -14.54
C LEU A 62 2.07 7.25 -13.24
N LEU A 63 1.33 6.15 -13.35
CA LEU A 63 0.88 5.36 -12.21
C LEU A 63 2.07 4.94 -11.34
N SER A 64 3.16 4.49 -11.96
CA SER A 64 4.37 4.14 -11.21
C SER A 64 4.99 5.31 -10.46
N ARG A 65 5.02 6.50 -11.06
CA ARG A 65 5.51 7.72 -10.39
C ARG A 65 4.62 8.14 -9.23
N VAL A 66 3.31 7.97 -9.36
CA VAL A 66 2.33 8.32 -8.31
C VAL A 66 2.46 7.39 -7.11
N LEU A 67 2.71 6.09 -7.34
CA LEU A 67 2.69 5.07 -6.30
C LEU A 67 4.07 4.61 -5.83
N ILE A 68 5.17 5.17 -6.33
CA ILE A 68 6.53 4.72 -5.98
C ILE A 68 6.81 4.78 -4.48
N ASP A 69 6.30 5.81 -3.80
CA ASP A 69 6.48 6.02 -2.36
C ASP A 69 5.33 5.47 -1.51
N ALA A 70 4.35 4.80 -2.13
CA ALA A 70 3.17 4.23 -1.45
C ALA A 70 3.50 2.95 -0.67
N LYS A 71 4.76 2.48 -0.69
CA LYS A 71 5.23 1.25 -0.05
C LYS A 71 4.43 0.02 -0.50
N ILE A 72 4.16 -0.10 -1.80
CA ILE A 72 3.51 -1.28 -2.37
C ILE A 72 4.31 -2.53 -2.02
N GLU A 73 3.64 -3.54 -1.44
CA GLU A 73 4.23 -4.83 -1.04
C GLU A 73 3.74 -5.96 -1.95
N HIS A 74 2.51 -5.84 -2.48
CA HIS A 74 1.90 -6.85 -3.34
C HIS A 74 1.34 -6.21 -4.61
N ILE A 75 1.66 -6.79 -5.77
CA ILE A 75 1.12 -6.37 -7.07
C ILE A 75 0.33 -7.52 -7.67
N HIS A 76 -0.90 -7.25 -8.08
CA HIS A 76 -1.84 -8.22 -8.61
C HIS A 76 -2.37 -7.77 -9.98
N SER A 77 -2.54 -8.72 -10.89
CA SER A 77 -3.12 -8.48 -12.21
C SER A 77 -3.92 -9.68 -12.67
N THR A 78 -4.95 -9.47 -13.48
CA THR A 78 -5.48 -10.56 -14.31
C THR A 78 -4.46 -10.97 -15.37
N ASP A 79 -4.68 -12.11 -16.03
CA ASP A 79 -3.76 -12.63 -17.05
C ASP A 79 -3.96 -12.00 -18.46
N PHE A 80 -4.47 -10.77 -18.53
CA PHE A 80 -4.50 -10.02 -19.79
C PHE A 80 -3.26 -9.14 -19.92
N GLN A 81 -2.75 -8.99 -21.13
CA GLN A 81 -1.58 -8.17 -21.43
C GLN A 81 -1.77 -6.72 -20.97
N ARG A 82 -2.92 -6.10 -21.26
CA ARG A 82 -3.22 -4.73 -20.81
C ARG A 82 -3.17 -4.55 -19.29
N THR A 83 -3.64 -5.51 -18.50
CA THR A 83 -3.60 -5.39 -17.03
C THR A 83 -2.18 -5.57 -16.50
N ARG A 84 -1.45 -6.58 -17.01
CA ARG A 84 -0.04 -6.79 -16.65
C ARG A 84 0.83 -5.58 -17.01
N ASP A 85 0.69 -5.07 -18.24
CA ASP A 85 1.47 -3.95 -18.74
C ASP A 85 1.15 -2.64 -18.01
N THR A 86 -0.04 -2.51 -17.40
CA THR A 86 -0.41 -1.31 -16.62
C THR A 86 0.40 -1.20 -15.33
N VAL A 87 0.68 -2.32 -14.66
CA VAL A 87 1.40 -2.33 -13.36
C VAL A 87 2.88 -2.65 -13.51
N LYS A 88 3.30 -3.14 -14.68
CA LYS A 88 4.68 -3.54 -14.96
C LYS A 88 5.75 -2.46 -14.70
N PRO A 89 5.54 -1.17 -15.01
CA PRO A 89 6.55 -0.15 -14.71
C PRO A 89 6.86 -0.06 -13.22
N LEU A 90 5.83 -0.03 -12.35
CA LEU A 90 6.02 0.01 -10.91
C LEU A 90 6.62 -1.30 -10.38
N ALA A 91 6.12 -2.44 -10.85
CA ALA A 91 6.66 -3.76 -10.48
C ALA A 91 8.18 -3.85 -10.75
N SER A 92 8.61 -3.32 -11.90
CA SER A 92 10.02 -3.30 -12.29
C SER A 92 10.86 -2.37 -11.42
N LEU A 93 10.34 -1.18 -11.08
CA LEU A 93 11.02 -0.23 -10.21
C LEU A 93 11.20 -0.75 -8.78
N LEU A 94 10.20 -1.46 -8.25
CA LEU A 94 10.22 -2.02 -6.91
C LEU A 94 10.88 -3.40 -6.82
N GLY A 95 11.10 -4.07 -7.95
CA GLY A 95 11.58 -5.46 -7.98
C GLY A 95 10.56 -6.47 -7.43
N ILE A 96 9.28 -6.14 -7.48
CA ILE A 96 8.18 -6.96 -6.95
C ILE A 96 7.54 -7.74 -8.11
N GLY A 97 7.31 -9.05 -7.91
CA GLY A 97 6.62 -9.89 -8.88
C GLY A 97 5.12 -9.56 -8.99
N ILE A 98 4.58 -9.66 -10.21
CA ILE A 98 3.14 -9.55 -10.45
C ILE A 98 2.49 -10.90 -10.17
N LYS A 99 1.57 -10.96 -9.21
CA LYS A 99 0.76 -12.15 -8.89
C LYS A 99 -0.49 -12.15 -9.76
N LEU A 100 -0.79 -13.27 -10.39
CA LEU A 100 -1.99 -13.41 -11.19
C LEU A 100 -3.20 -13.75 -10.32
N TYR A 101 -4.35 -13.15 -10.60
CA TYR A 101 -5.63 -13.51 -10.01
C TYR A 101 -6.69 -13.78 -11.08
N ASP A 102 -7.68 -14.61 -10.75
CA ASP A 102 -8.79 -14.92 -11.65
C ASP A 102 -9.90 -13.86 -11.53
N PRO A 103 -10.23 -13.12 -12.60
CA PRO A 103 -11.33 -12.17 -12.59
C PRO A 103 -12.73 -12.80 -12.40
N GLN A 104 -12.85 -14.14 -12.46
CA GLN A 104 -14.08 -14.87 -12.18
C GLN A 104 -14.21 -15.31 -10.72
N ASP A 105 -13.16 -15.18 -9.91
CA ASP A 105 -13.13 -15.61 -8.50
C ASP A 105 -12.89 -14.43 -7.55
N LEU A 106 -13.62 -13.33 -7.78
CA LEU A 106 -13.43 -12.08 -7.03
C LEU A 106 -13.81 -12.20 -5.54
N GLU A 107 -14.75 -13.09 -5.20
CA GLU A 107 -15.14 -13.33 -3.80
C GLU A 107 -13.94 -13.85 -3.00
N ASN A 108 -13.33 -14.97 -3.42
CA ASN A 108 -12.16 -15.53 -2.75
C ASN A 108 -10.96 -14.57 -2.81
N PHE A 109 -10.78 -13.88 -3.94
CA PHE A 109 -9.71 -12.90 -4.08
C PHE A 109 -9.88 -11.73 -3.09
N SER A 110 -11.11 -11.24 -2.87
CA SER A 110 -11.38 -10.17 -1.89
C SER A 110 -11.05 -10.60 -0.46
N VAL A 111 -11.39 -11.85 -0.09
CA VAL A 111 -11.02 -12.43 1.20
C VAL A 111 -9.50 -12.51 1.35
N ASN A 112 -8.80 -13.01 0.32
CA ASN A 112 -7.34 -13.10 0.34
C ASN A 112 -6.67 -11.73 0.52
N LEU A 113 -7.19 -10.68 -0.12
CA LEU A 113 -6.70 -9.32 0.05
C LEU A 113 -6.88 -8.82 1.49
N LEU A 114 -8.03 -9.07 2.10
CA LEU A 114 -8.31 -8.64 3.49
C LEU A 114 -7.53 -9.42 4.54
N GLU A 115 -7.19 -10.68 4.27
CA GLU A 115 -6.41 -11.54 5.17
C GLU A 115 -4.89 -11.33 5.03
N THR A 116 -4.44 -10.62 3.99
CA THR A 116 -3.03 -10.35 3.73
C THR A 116 -2.68 -8.92 4.13
N PRO A 117 -1.90 -8.69 5.21
CA PRO A 117 -1.46 -7.35 5.57
C PRO A 117 -0.56 -6.72 4.51
N GLY A 118 -0.55 -5.38 4.51
CA GLY A 118 0.33 -4.58 3.69
C GLY A 118 -0.41 -3.77 2.62
N VAL A 119 0.37 -3.22 1.69
CA VAL A 119 -0.15 -2.36 0.62
C VAL A 119 -0.21 -3.12 -0.71
N HIS A 120 -1.40 -3.21 -1.27
CA HIS A 120 -1.72 -3.94 -2.50
C HIS A 120 -1.97 -2.97 -3.66
N LEU A 121 -1.42 -3.25 -4.83
CA LEU A 121 -1.85 -2.69 -6.11
C LEU A 121 -2.52 -3.79 -6.93
N VAL A 122 -3.76 -3.57 -7.37
CA VAL A 122 -4.54 -4.55 -8.14
C VAL A 122 -4.99 -3.91 -9.46
N SER A 123 -4.62 -4.51 -10.58
CA SER A 123 -5.07 -4.10 -11.91
C SER A 123 -6.12 -5.06 -12.49
N GLY A 124 -7.32 -4.54 -12.70
CA GLY A 124 -8.47 -5.26 -13.24
C GLY A 124 -9.10 -4.61 -14.48
N HIS A 125 -10.40 -4.80 -14.64
CA HIS A 125 -11.17 -4.41 -15.83
C HIS A 125 -12.31 -3.43 -15.48
N SER A 126 -12.93 -2.84 -16.51
CA SER A 126 -14.06 -1.90 -16.34
C SER A 126 -15.26 -2.52 -15.60
N ASN A 127 -15.44 -3.84 -15.71
CA ASN A 127 -16.49 -4.57 -15.00
C ASN A 127 -16.01 -5.13 -13.64
N THR A 128 -14.81 -5.69 -13.56
CA THR A 128 -14.35 -6.39 -12.34
C THR A 128 -13.79 -5.48 -11.27
N THR A 129 -13.19 -4.33 -11.63
CA THR A 129 -12.67 -3.38 -10.64
C THR A 129 -13.80 -2.79 -9.78
N PRO A 130 -14.92 -2.29 -10.34
CA PRO A 130 -16.08 -1.86 -9.57
C PRO A 130 -16.70 -2.96 -8.70
N GLU A 131 -16.73 -4.19 -9.19
CA GLU A 131 -17.24 -5.33 -8.44
C GLU A 131 -16.36 -5.65 -7.23
N LEU A 132 -15.04 -5.65 -7.41
CA LEU A 132 -14.10 -5.84 -6.31
C LEU A 132 -14.19 -4.73 -5.26
N VAL A 133 -14.42 -3.46 -5.65
CA VAL A 133 -14.71 -2.38 -4.69
C VAL A 133 -15.90 -2.73 -3.80
N ARG A 134 -17.00 -3.24 -4.38
CA ARG A 134 -18.21 -3.61 -3.64
C ARG A 134 -17.95 -4.78 -2.69
N LEU A 135 -17.23 -5.80 -3.14
CA LEU A 135 -16.85 -6.96 -2.30
C LEU A 135 -15.97 -6.54 -1.11
N LEU A 136 -15.14 -5.52 -1.28
CA LEU A 136 -14.31 -4.93 -0.22
C LEU A 136 -15.08 -3.93 0.67
N GLY A 137 -16.40 -3.81 0.51
CA GLY A 137 -17.28 -2.98 1.35
C GLY A 137 -17.36 -1.51 0.94
N GLY A 138 -16.88 -1.16 -0.26
CA GLY A 138 -16.98 0.19 -0.82
C GLY A 138 -18.18 0.38 -1.75
N GLU A 139 -18.45 1.63 -2.09
CA GLU A 139 -19.43 2.00 -3.12
C GLU A 139 -18.73 2.24 -4.47
N SER A 140 -19.32 1.77 -5.57
CA SER A 140 -18.76 1.97 -6.91
C SER A 140 -19.84 2.12 -7.98
N THR A 141 -19.57 3.00 -8.95
CA THR A 141 -20.30 3.08 -10.22
C THR A 141 -19.63 2.24 -11.29
N SER A 142 -20.32 2.01 -12.42
CA SER A 142 -19.73 1.39 -13.61
C SER A 142 -18.65 2.30 -14.21
N ILE A 143 -17.57 1.70 -14.71
CA ILE A 143 -16.51 2.40 -15.45
C ILE A 143 -16.78 2.17 -16.94
N GLN A 144 -16.92 3.24 -17.71
CA GLN A 144 -17.11 3.12 -19.15
C GLN A 144 -15.80 2.77 -19.85
N ASP A 145 -15.90 2.17 -21.05
CA ASP A 145 -14.73 1.68 -21.76
C ASP A 145 -13.71 2.77 -22.14
N HIS A 146 -14.16 4.03 -22.22
CA HIS A 146 -13.33 5.20 -22.50
C HIS A 146 -12.81 5.93 -21.25
N GLU A 147 -13.14 5.47 -20.04
CA GLU A 147 -12.74 6.09 -18.76
C GLU A 147 -11.53 5.36 -18.14
N TYR A 148 -10.42 6.07 -17.91
CA TYR A 148 -9.13 5.50 -17.48
C TYR A 148 -8.49 6.28 -16.34
#